data_AF-A0A495S170-F1
#
_entry.id   AF-A0A495S170-F1
#
_cell.length_a   1.000
_cell.length_b   1.000
_cell.length_c   1.000
_cell.angle_alpha   90.00
_cell.angle_beta   90.00
_cell.angle_gamma   90.00
#
_symmetry.space_group_name_H-M   'P 1'
#
loop_
_entity.id
_entity.type
_entity.pdbx_description
1 polymer ?
#
loop_
_entity_poly.entity_id
_entity_poly.type
_entity_poly.pdbx_seq_one_letter_code
_entity_poly.pdbx_strand_id
1 'polypeptide(L)'
;MTPRWTPLAITYLVLAVVGLVGTFALNVWSVVLMRNYVLDLVQSGPAVGSIGVDIMVAAIAGSILIIVEGRRLGMRRPWLYVVVSLVTAFAFVFPLFLAFRERTLAKRAVGEGSGIRYHSENGSQ
;
A
#
# COMPACT_ATOMS: atom_id res chain seq x y z
N MET A 1 8.81 -21.27 12.85
CA MET A 1 8.67 -19.91 13.44
C MET A 1 7.85 -19.06 12.47
N THR A 2 6.72 -18.51 12.90
CA THR A 2 5.75 -17.87 12.01
C THR A 2 6.26 -16.53 11.46
N PRO A 3 5.82 -16.11 10.26
CA PRO A 3 6.16 -14.82 9.67
C PRO A 3 5.61 -13.70 10.55
N ARG A 4 6.50 -13.08 11.33
CA ARG A 4 6.10 -12.13 12.37
C ARG A 4 5.73 -10.83 11.69
N TRP A 5 4.51 -10.37 11.89
CA TRP A 5 4.10 -9.01 11.56
C TRP A 5 5.11 -8.06 12.20
N THR A 6 5.91 -7.41 11.36
CA THR A 6 6.90 -6.45 11.86
C THR A 6 6.16 -5.21 12.36
N PRO A 7 6.73 -4.45 13.31
CA PRO A 7 6.15 -3.18 13.74
C PRO A 7 5.81 -2.29 12.55
N LEU A 8 6.69 -2.24 11.54
CA LEU A 8 6.49 -1.50 10.30
C LEU A 8 5.28 -2.00 9.49
N ALA A 9 5.12 -3.32 9.33
CA ALA A 9 3.96 -3.90 8.66
C ALA A 9 2.65 -3.55 9.38
N ILE A 10 2.66 -3.52 10.72
CA ILE A 10 1.52 -3.13 11.55
C ILE A 10 1.21 -1.64 11.35
N THR A 11 2.23 -0.77 11.38
CA THR A 11 2.07 0.67 11.13
C THR A 11 1.39 0.92 9.79
N TYR A 12 1.86 0.27 8.72
CA TYR A 12 1.24 0.41 7.41
C TYR A 12 -0.19 -0.14 7.35
N LEU A 13 -0.47 -1.23 8.07
CA LEU A 13 -1.84 -1.77 8.15
C LEU A 13 -2.78 -0.82 8.90
N VAL A 14 -2.33 -0.20 9.99
CA VAL A 14 -3.10 0.82 10.72
C VAL A 14 -3.36 2.02 9.81
N LEU A 15 -2.34 2.50 9.09
CA LEU A 15 -2.51 3.59 8.11
C LEU A 15 -3.49 3.21 7.00
N ALA A 16 -3.49 1.95 6.54
CA ALA A 16 -4.46 1.47 5.57
C ALA A 16 -5.88 1.58 6.15
N VAL A 17 -6.11 1.08 7.37
CA VAL A 17 -7.43 1.16 8.03
C VAL A 17 -7.87 2.61 8.20
N VAL A 18 -6.98 3.49 8.65
CA VAL A 18 -7.26 4.94 8.78
C VAL A 18 -7.62 5.54 7.42
N GLY A 19 -6.85 5.22 6.37
CA GLY A 19 -7.11 5.67 5.01
C GLY A 19 -8.47 5.17 4.49
N LEU A 20 -8.82 3.92 4.74
CA LEU A 20 -10.10 3.34 4.35
C LEU A 20 -11.27 4.03 5.05
N VAL A 21 -11.21 4.14 6.38
CA VAL A 21 -12.27 4.76 7.18
C VAL A 21 -12.42 6.24 6.83
N GLY A 22 -11.30 6.96 6.72
CA GLY A 22 -11.29 8.38 6.38
C GLY A 22 -11.88 8.65 5.00
N THR A 23 -11.41 7.94 3.98
CA THR A 23 -11.92 8.12 2.60
C THR A 23 -13.36 7.67 2.46
N PHE A 24 -13.75 6.58 3.11
CA PHE A 24 -15.14 6.13 3.11
C PHE A 24 -16.08 7.14 3.79
N ALA A 25 -15.71 7.66 4.96
CA ALA A 25 -16.51 8.66 5.66
C ALA A 25 -16.70 9.94 4.83
N LEU A 26 -15.63 10.42 4.17
CA LEU A 26 -15.70 11.59 3.29
C LEU A 26 -16.57 11.34 2.05
N ASN A 27 -16.48 10.16 1.44
CA ASN A 27 -17.34 9.78 0.32
C ASN A 27 -18.81 9.73 0.72
N VAL A 28 -19.14 9.12 1.87
CA VAL A 28 -20.50 9.08 2.41
C VAL A 28 -21.02 10.49 2.65
N TRP A 29 -20.22 11.34 3.29
CA TRP A 29 -20.58 12.73 3.57
C TRP A 29 -20.89 13.52 2.30
N SER A 30 -20.06 13.38 1.28
CA SER A 30 -20.27 14.03 -0.02
C SER A 30 -21.51 13.53 -0.76
N VAL A 31 -21.82 12.24 -0.67
CA VAL A 31 -23.06 11.67 -1.23
C VAL A 31 -24.29 12.23 -0.52
N VAL A 32 -24.28 12.27 0.82
CA VAL A 32 -25.36 12.86 1.62
C VAL A 32 -25.58 14.34 1.27
N LEU A 33 -24.49 15.07 0.98
CA LEU A 33 -24.54 16.46 0.57
C LEU A 33 -24.77 16.68 -0.94
N MET A 34 -24.99 15.62 -1.72
CA MET A 34 -25.21 15.68 -3.18
C MET A 34 -24.12 16.51 -3.91
N ARG A 35 -22.86 16.41 -3.48
CA ARG A 35 -21.77 17.21 -4.03
C ARG A 35 -21.46 16.85 -5.47
N ASN A 36 -21.24 17.87 -6.30
CA ASN A 36 -20.73 17.69 -7.65
C ASN A 36 -19.19 17.79 -7.64
N TYR A 37 -18.53 16.64 -7.52
CA TYR A 37 -17.07 16.55 -7.44
C TYR A 37 -16.34 17.21 -8.61
N VAL A 38 -16.90 17.14 -9.82
CA VAL A 38 -16.28 17.73 -11.01
C VAL A 38 -16.30 19.25 -10.93
N LEU A 39 -17.43 19.81 -10.51
CA LEU A 39 -17.57 21.26 -10.35
C LEU A 39 -16.68 21.77 -9.21
N ASP A 40 -16.68 21.07 -8.07
CA ASP A 40 -15.86 21.41 -6.91
C ASP A 40 -14.36 21.38 -7.28
N LEU A 41 -13.91 20.39 -8.05
CA LEU A 41 -12.50 20.27 -8.45
C LEU A 41 -12.02 21.44 -9.32
N VAL A 42 -12.89 22.02 -10.15
CA VAL A 42 -12.54 23.16 -11.03
C VAL A 42 -12.69 24.50 -10.30
N GLN A 43 -13.61 24.61 -9.33
CA GLN A 43 -13.95 25.88 -8.68
C GLN A 43 -13.19 26.15 -7.37
N SER A 44 -12.52 25.15 -6.79
CA SER A 44 -11.87 25.25 -5.46
C SER A 44 -10.57 26.07 -5.41
N GLY A 45 -10.16 26.68 -6.53
CA GLY A 45 -8.97 27.54 -6.62
C GLY A 45 -7.63 26.79 -6.61
N PRO A 46 -6.50 27.53 -6.76
CA PRO A 46 -5.18 26.93 -7.00
C PRO A 46 -4.65 26.03 -5.88
N ALA A 47 -4.98 26.31 -4.62
CA ALA A 47 -4.49 25.53 -3.48
C ALA A 47 -5.03 24.09 -3.49
N VAL A 48 -6.32 23.90 -3.78
CA VAL A 48 -6.94 22.57 -3.90
C VAL A 48 -6.44 21.86 -5.16
N GLY A 49 -6.24 22.60 -6.26
CA GLY A 49 -5.61 22.06 -7.47
C GLY A 49 -4.20 21.52 -7.21
N SER A 50 -3.37 22.26 -6.46
CA SER A 50 -2.00 21.84 -6.12
C SER A 50 -1.98 20.53 -5.32
N ILE A 51 -2.84 20.38 -4.31
CA ILE A 51 -2.97 19.14 -3.53
C ILE A 51 -3.37 17.96 -4.44
N GLY A 52 -4.27 18.20 -5.40
CA GLY A 52 -4.66 17.19 -6.39
C GLY A 52 -3.48 16.72 -7.24
N VAL A 53 -2.63 17.65 -7.71
CA VAL A 53 -1.43 17.34 -8.48
C VAL A 53 -0.44 16.53 -7.64
N ASP A 54 -0.17 16.95 -6.40
CA ASP A 54 0.74 16.23 -5.49
C ASP A 54 0.28 14.79 -5.27
N ILE A 55 -1.02 14.58 -5.01
CA ILE A 55 -1.61 13.25 -4.83
C ILE A 55 -1.51 12.44 -6.12
N MET A 56 -1.75 13.04 -7.29
CA MET A 56 -1.66 12.35 -8.58
C MET A 56 -0.23 11.87 -8.85
N VAL A 57 0.76 12.73 -8.64
CA VAL A 57 2.17 12.38 -8.79
C VAL A 57 2.55 11.24 -7.82
N ALA A 58 2.15 11.34 -6.54
CA ALA A 58 2.37 10.28 -5.56
C ALA A 58 1.69 8.96 -5.94
N ALA A 59 0.46 9.02 -6.48
CA ALA A 59 -0.30 7.84 -6.90
C ALA A 59 0.35 7.13 -8.09
N ILE A 60 0.86 7.89 -9.07
CA ILE A 60 1.61 7.34 -10.21
C ILE A 60 2.89 6.66 -9.73
N ALA A 61 3.71 7.39 -8.96
CA ALA A 61 4.97 6.87 -8.45
C ALA A 61 4.75 5.62 -7.57
N GLY A 62 3.76 5.64 -6.68
CA GLY A 62 3.43 4.51 -5.83
C GLY A 62 2.82 3.33 -6.60
N SER A 63 2.08 3.57 -7.68
CA SER A 63 1.60 2.49 -8.59
C SER A 63 2.76 1.78 -9.29
N ILE A 64 3.77 2.55 -9.73
CA ILE A 64 5.00 1.97 -10.28
C ILE A 64 5.70 1.12 -9.22
N LEU A 65 5.84 1.65 -7.99
CA LEU A 65 6.44 0.90 -6.87
C LEU A 65 5.69 -0.40 -6.60
N ILE A 66 4.35 -0.37 -6.53
CA ILE A 66 3.50 -1.55 -6.33
C ILE A 66 3.82 -2.64 -7.37
N ILE A 67 3.84 -2.27 -8.65
CA ILE A 67 4.03 -3.23 -9.75
C ILE A 67 5.46 -3.76 -9.74
N VAL A 68 6.46 -2.88 -9.69
CA VAL A 68 7.88 -3.24 -9.80
C VAL A 68 8.31 -4.07 -8.59
N GLU A 69 8.03 -3.59 -7.38
CA GLU A 69 8.46 -4.26 -6.16
C GLU A 69 7.65 -5.54 -5.93
N GLY A 70 6.35 -5.53 -6.19
CA GLY A 70 5.54 -6.73 -6.08
C GLY A 70 6.04 -7.86 -7.00
N ARG A 71 6.50 -7.52 -8.22
CA ARG A 71 7.15 -8.48 -9.12
C ARG A 71 8.51 -8.95 -8.60
N ARG A 72 9.36 -8.04 -8.11
CA ARG A 72 10.66 -8.38 -7.48
C ARG A 72 10.49 -9.33 -6.29
N LEU A 73 9.42 -9.15 -5.53
CA LEU A 73 9.06 -9.99 -4.39
C LEU A 73 8.29 -11.27 -4.77
N GLY A 74 8.13 -11.56 -6.06
CA GLY A 74 7.49 -12.80 -6.53
C GLY A 74 6.00 -12.88 -6.18
N MET A 75 5.35 -11.75 -5.93
CA MET A 75 3.91 -11.71 -5.70
C MET A 75 3.18 -12.00 -7.02
N ARG A 76 2.17 -12.88 -7.02
CA ARG A 76 1.52 -13.36 -8.25
C ARG A 76 0.76 -12.28 -9.04
N ARG A 77 0.17 -11.29 -8.36
CA ARG A 77 -0.73 -10.30 -8.99
C ARG A 77 -0.65 -8.91 -8.32
N PRO A 78 0.50 -8.21 -8.36
CA PRO A 78 0.64 -6.90 -7.72
C PRO A 78 -0.20 -5.80 -8.38
N TRP A 79 -0.53 -5.93 -9.67
CA TRP A 79 -1.39 -5.00 -10.40
C TRP A 79 -2.81 -4.89 -9.80
N LEU A 80 -3.27 -5.91 -9.06
CA LEU A 80 -4.58 -5.85 -8.39
C LEU A 80 -4.65 -4.71 -7.37
N TYR A 81 -3.55 -4.37 -6.70
CA TYR A 81 -3.54 -3.21 -5.80
C TYR A 81 -3.80 -1.91 -6.57
N VAL A 82 -3.24 -1.74 -7.77
CA VAL A 82 -3.50 -0.56 -8.60
C VAL A 82 -4.98 -0.50 -8.98
N VAL A 83 -5.55 -1.61 -9.48
CA VAL A 83 -6.97 -1.64 -9.86
C VAL A 83 -7.89 -1.41 -8.66
N VAL A 84 -7.62 -2.03 -7.51
CA VAL A 84 -8.40 -1.80 -6.29
C VAL A 84 -8.30 -0.35 -5.84
N SER A 85 -7.15 0.31 -6.02
CA SER A 85 -6.97 1.72 -5.64
C SER A 85 -7.82 2.68 -6.47
N LEU A 86 -8.13 2.32 -7.72
CA LEU A 86 -9.04 3.09 -8.59
C LEU A 86 -10.51 2.95 -8.16
N VAL A 87 -10.87 1.83 -7.53
CA VAL A 87 -12.25 1.56 -7.07
C VAL A 87 -12.49 2.06 -5.65
N THR A 88 -11.45 2.05 -4.81
CA THR A 88 -11.55 2.39 -3.38
C THR A 88 -10.89 3.74 -3.09
N ALA A 89 -9.61 3.73 -2.74
CA ALA A 89 -8.79 4.93 -2.62
C ALA A 89 -7.30 4.57 -2.56
N PHE A 90 -6.46 5.39 -3.20
CA PHE A 90 -5.01 5.21 -3.12
C PHE A 90 -4.48 5.31 -1.68
N ALA A 91 -5.06 6.19 -0.85
CA ALA A 91 -4.71 6.38 0.56
C ALA A 91 -4.92 5.12 1.43
N PHE A 92 -5.79 4.20 1.02
CA PHE A 92 -5.97 2.90 1.67
C PHE A 92 -5.03 1.85 1.08
N VAL A 93 -5.04 1.72 -0.24
CA VAL A 93 -4.45 0.56 -0.91
C VAL A 93 -2.92 0.62 -0.92
N PHE A 94 -2.34 1.82 -0.99
CA PHE A 94 -0.89 1.97 -0.96
C PHE A 94 -0.27 1.52 0.38
N PRO A 95 -0.73 2.00 1.56
CA PRO A 95 -0.27 1.45 2.84
C PRO A 95 -0.56 -0.05 2.98
N LEU A 96 -1.69 -0.55 2.49
CA LEU A 96 -1.99 -1.99 2.52
C LEU A 96 -0.94 -2.80 1.75
N PHE A 97 -0.54 -2.33 0.57
CA PHE A 97 0.54 -2.94 -0.20
C PHE A 97 1.86 -2.94 0.61
N LEU A 98 2.23 -1.82 1.23
CA LEU A 98 3.45 -1.73 2.04
C LEU A 98 3.44 -2.72 3.21
N ALA A 99 2.30 -2.92 3.87
CA ALA A 99 2.17 -3.92 4.93
C ALA A 99 2.45 -5.34 4.44
N PHE A 100 1.90 -5.73 3.29
CA PHE A 100 2.14 -7.06 2.71
C PHE A 100 3.54 -7.21 2.10
N ARG A 101 4.12 -6.12 1.58
CA ARG A 101 5.50 -6.04 1.14
C ARG A 101 6.44 -6.39 2.31
N GLU A 102 6.30 -5.71 3.44
CA GLU A 102 7.10 -5.97 4.64
C GLU A 102 6.95 -7.39 5.17
N ARG A 103 5.72 -7.91 5.18
CA ARG A 103 5.46 -9.31 5.56
C ARG A 103 6.18 -10.29 4.62
N THR A 104 6.27 -9.98 3.33
CA THR A 104 6.95 -10.84 2.34
C THR A 104 8.46 -10.78 2.51
N LEU A 105 9.02 -9.59 2.76
CA LEU A 105 10.44 -9.42 3.08
C LEU A 105 10.84 -10.17 4.34
N ALA A 106 10.07 -10.03 5.42
CA ALA A 106 10.31 -10.74 6.67
C ALA A 106 10.31 -12.28 6.49
N LYS A 107 9.42 -12.81 5.64
CA LYS A 107 9.41 -14.26 5.30
C LYS A 107 10.70 -14.71 4.62
N ARG A 108 11.20 -13.91 3.67
CA ARG A 108 12.42 -14.22 2.92
C ARG A 108 13.66 -14.22 3.81
N ALA A 109 13.80 -13.19 4.64
CA ALA A 109 14.93 -13.08 5.58
C ALA A 109 14.99 -14.26 6.55
N VAL A 110 13.85 -14.75 7.04
CA VAL A 110 13.80 -15.95 7.90
C VAL A 110 14.20 -17.21 7.12
N GLY A 111 13.77 -17.34 5.87
CA GLY A 111 14.15 -18.47 5.00
C GLY A 111 15.65 -18.54 4.75
N GLU A 112 16.27 -17.42 4.39
CA GLU A 112 17.72 -17.31 4.16
C GLU A 112 18.53 -17.64 5.43
N GLY A 113 18.13 -17.09 6.58
CA GLY A 113 18.81 -17.36 7.86
C GLY A 113 18.69 -18.83 8.31
N SER A 114 17.60 -19.51 7.97
CA SER A 114 17.48 -20.95 8.22
C SER A 114 18.43 -21.77 7.34
N GLY A 115 18.54 -21.44 6.05
CA GLY A 115 19.43 -22.14 5.11
C GLY A 115 20.91 -22.04 5.48
N ILE A 116 21.38 -20.87 5.93
CA ILE A 116 22.76 -20.67 6.39
C ILE A 116 23.06 -21.56 7.61
N ARG A 117 22.12 -21.64 8.57
CA ARG A 117 22.31 -22.45 9.79
C ARG A 117 22.40 -23.95 9.46
N TYR A 118 21.52 -24.46 8.59
CA TYR A 118 21.56 -25.87 8.15
C TYR A 118 22.88 -26.23 7.46
N HIS A 119 23.40 -25.35 6.59
CA HIS A 119 24.66 -25.63 5.91
C HIS A 119 25.86 -25.63 6.86
N SER A 120 25.87 -24.75 7.87
CA SER A 120 26.93 -24.71 8.89
C SER A 120 26.92 -25.92 9.82
N GLU A 121 25.75 -26.43 10.20
CA GLU A 121 25.65 -27.60 11.10
C GLU A 121 26.02 -28.90 10.37
N ASN A 122 25.68 -29.03 9.09
CA ASN A 122 25.86 -30.28 8.33
C ASN A 122 27.21 -30.39 7.59
N GLY A 123 27.96 -29.29 7.44
CA GLY A 123 29.29 -29.27 6.80
C GLY A 123 30.46 -29.56 7.74
N SER A 124 30.18 -29.93 8.99
CA SER A 124 31.19 -30.23 10.02
C SER A 124 31.30 -31.71 10.39
N GLN A 125 30.68 -32.60 9.60
CA GLN A 125 30.77 -34.06 9.72
C GLN A 125 31.58 -34.67 8.57
#